data_AF-A0A8S4RGJ3-F1
#
_entry.id   AF-A0A8S4RGJ3-F1
#
_cell.length_a   1.000
_cell.length_b   1.000
_cell.length_c   1.000
_cell.angle_alpha   90.00
_cell.angle_beta   90.00
_cell.angle_gamma   90.00
#
_symmetry.space_group_name_H-M   'P 1'
#
loop_
_entity.id
_entity.type
_entity.pdbx_description
1 polymer ?
#
loop_
_entity_poly.entity_id
_entity_poly.type
_entity_poly.pdbx_seq_one_letter_code
_entity_poly.pdbx_strand_id
1 'polypeptide(L)'
;MISDFAKEKVFWTQRMNLRLVKFIEKRPNIWNPKHPKYTSVAHRDRAYNEFAAKYGNDFTGQAVKERWTNIRSTFANHLRKIKTSEVNGEEYQVSWHLWNACQFLRKVSRRQKTNSGEDNEATHPDDYKECPSEEEATNSTNSKCKSIAENIFTIFNGINNGGVELDNTKYGKVGRLVTKKLNQMSSFQAAKVSQKILEILLLYDKDNPLNPNNYKAECM
;
A
#
# COMPACT_ATOMS: atom_id res chain seq x y z
N MET A 1 -12.69 4.58 16.55
CA MET A 1 -11.89 4.19 15.37
C MET A 1 -10.50 3.59 15.72
N ILE A 2 -10.33 2.94 16.87
CA ILE A 2 -9.06 2.26 17.25
C ILE A 2 -9.22 0.72 17.22
N SER A 3 -10.46 0.21 17.20
CA SER A 3 -10.75 -1.21 17.41
C SER A 3 -10.40 -2.14 16.26
N ASP A 4 -10.31 -1.65 15.01
CA ASP A 4 -10.00 -2.51 13.86
C ASP A 4 -8.50 -2.60 13.58
N PHE A 5 -7.72 -1.58 13.96
CA PHE A 5 -6.25 -1.63 13.90
C PHE A 5 -5.66 -2.65 14.89
N ALA A 6 -6.35 -2.94 15.99
CA ALA A 6 -5.91 -3.91 16.99
C ALA A 6 -6.10 -5.38 16.57
N LYS A 7 -6.88 -5.65 15.51
CA LYS A 7 -7.13 -7.02 15.02
C LYS A 7 -6.04 -7.52 14.06
N GLU A 8 -5.38 -6.63 13.33
CA GLU A 8 -4.29 -7.00 12.44
C GLU A 8 -2.97 -7.12 13.21
N LYS A 9 -2.53 -8.37 13.45
CA LYS A 9 -1.18 -8.65 13.99
C LYS A 9 -0.06 -8.16 13.06
N VAL A 10 -0.38 -7.88 11.79
CA VAL A 10 0.58 -7.60 10.74
C VAL A 10 0.13 -6.40 9.91
N PHE A 11 0.92 -5.32 9.92
CA PHE A 11 0.62 -4.10 9.16
C PHE A 11 1.31 -4.07 7.79
N TRP A 12 0.50 -3.95 6.71
CA TRP A 12 0.96 -3.99 5.32
C TRP A 12 1.22 -2.61 4.70
N THR A 13 2.47 -2.13 4.76
CA THR A 13 2.87 -0.90 4.06
C THR A 13 2.80 -1.03 2.53
N GLN A 14 2.61 0.09 1.82
CA GLN A 14 2.66 0.16 0.35
C GLN A 14 3.92 -0.48 -0.24
N ARG A 15 5.07 -0.20 0.37
CA ARG A 15 6.37 -0.78 -0.04
C ARG A 15 6.42 -2.29 0.15
N MET A 16 5.82 -2.80 1.23
CA MET A 16 5.76 -4.24 1.48
C MET A 16 4.84 -4.95 0.50
N ASN A 17 3.67 -4.36 0.20
CA ASN A 17 2.78 -4.84 -0.85
C ASN A 17 3.50 -4.90 -2.21
N LEU A 18 4.22 -3.84 -2.58
CA LEU A 18 4.99 -3.83 -3.82
C LEU A 18 6.07 -4.92 -3.86
N ARG A 19 6.78 -5.14 -2.74
CA ARG A 19 7.75 -6.23 -2.61
C ARG A 19 7.10 -7.61 -2.73
N LEU A 20 5.90 -7.78 -2.16
CA LEU A 20 5.13 -9.03 -2.28
C LEU A 20 4.78 -9.31 -3.74
N VAL A 21 4.21 -8.32 -4.44
CA VAL A 21 3.83 -8.47 -5.85
C VAL A 21 5.05 -8.84 -6.71
N LYS A 22 6.17 -8.13 -6.57
CA LYS A 22 7.42 -8.43 -7.30
C LYS A 22 8.01 -9.80 -6.95
N PHE A 23 7.84 -10.25 -5.70
CA PHE A 23 8.30 -11.56 -5.26
C PHE A 23 7.46 -12.69 -5.87
N ILE A 24 6.15 -12.49 -5.98
CA ILE A 24 5.21 -13.45 -6.57
C ILE A 24 5.33 -13.49 -8.09
N GLU A 25 5.53 -12.34 -8.75
CA GLU A 25 5.76 -12.27 -10.19
C GLU A 25 6.87 -13.24 -10.65
N LYS A 26 7.96 -13.31 -9.89
CA LYS A 26 9.10 -14.22 -10.13
C LYS A 26 8.81 -15.70 -9.87
N ARG A 27 7.65 -16.05 -9.29
CA ARG A 27 7.26 -17.41 -8.88
C ARG A 27 5.97 -17.84 -9.60
N PRO A 28 6.07 -18.28 -10.87
CA PRO A 28 4.90 -18.65 -11.68
C PRO A 28 4.06 -19.77 -11.06
N ASN A 29 4.63 -20.63 -10.22
CA ASN A 29 3.90 -21.65 -9.47
C ASN A 29 2.81 -21.09 -8.54
N ILE A 30 2.79 -19.79 -8.26
CA ILE A 30 1.77 -19.15 -7.41
C ILE A 30 0.60 -18.60 -8.22
N TRP A 31 0.86 -18.07 -9.41
CA TRP A 31 -0.11 -17.23 -10.13
C TRP A 31 -0.42 -17.68 -11.56
N ASN A 32 0.38 -18.59 -12.12
CA ASN A 32 0.22 -19.09 -13.48
C ASN A 32 -0.37 -20.51 -13.46
N PRO A 33 -1.65 -20.70 -13.82
CA PRO A 33 -2.30 -22.01 -13.91
C PRO A 33 -1.60 -23.01 -14.82
N LYS A 34 -0.83 -22.54 -15.82
CA LYS A 34 -0.08 -23.40 -16.74
C LYS A 34 1.23 -23.91 -16.16
N HIS A 35 1.63 -23.44 -14.99
CA HIS A 35 2.85 -23.90 -14.35
C HIS A 35 2.63 -25.30 -13.77
N PRO A 36 3.52 -26.30 -14.01
CA PRO A 36 3.32 -27.67 -13.54
C PRO A 36 3.12 -27.80 -12.02
N LYS A 37 3.69 -26.87 -11.26
CA LYS A 37 3.60 -26.82 -9.80
C LYS A 37 2.47 -25.92 -9.26
N TYR A 38 1.56 -25.44 -10.12
CA TYR A 38 0.48 -24.53 -9.71
C TYR A 38 -0.49 -25.18 -8.71
N THR A 39 -0.81 -26.45 -8.93
CA THR A 39 -1.69 -27.25 -8.05
C THR A 39 -1.01 -27.66 -6.74
N SER A 40 0.32 -27.50 -6.64
CA SER A 40 1.06 -27.91 -5.44
C SER A 40 0.95 -26.87 -4.33
N VAL A 41 0.05 -27.14 -3.38
CA VAL A 41 -0.15 -26.36 -2.16
C VAL A 41 1.18 -26.21 -1.39
N ALA A 42 1.93 -27.30 -1.24
CA ALA A 42 3.22 -27.29 -0.54
C ALA A 42 4.25 -26.31 -1.15
N HIS A 43 4.32 -26.19 -2.47
CA HIS A 43 5.25 -25.25 -3.13
C HIS A 43 4.80 -23.79 -2.96
N ARG A 44 3.49 -23.54 -2.95
CA ARG A 44 2.94 -22.20 -2.68
C ARG A 44 3.17 -21.78 -1.24
N ASP A 45 2.85 -22.65 -0.28
CA ASP A 45 3.01 -22.36 1.14
C ASP A 45 4.47 -22.16 1.51
N ARG A 46 5.38 -22.94 0.91
CA ARG A 46 6.83 -22.71 1.04
C ARG A 46 7.23 -21.31 0.56
N ALA A 47 6.71 -20.86 -0.58
CA ALA A 47 7.02 -19.52 -1.09
C ALA A 47 6.44 -18.41 -0.20
N TYR A 48 5.24 -18.60 0.35
CA TYR A 48 4.66 -17.65 1.31
C TYR A 48 5.48 -17.58 2.60
N ASN A 49 5.90 -18.72 3.14
CA ASN A 49 6.79 -18.77 4.30
C ASN A 49 8.16 -18.12 4.02
N GLU A 50 8.71 -18.30 2.82
CA GLU A 50 9.96 -17.66 2.40
C GLU A 50 9.84 -16.12 2.35
N PHE A 51 8.69 -15.60 1.92
CA PHE A 51 8.43 -14.16 1.98
C PHE A 51 8.29 -13.69 3.43
N ALA A 52 7.52 -14.42 4.23
CA ALA A 52 7.23 -14.08 5.62
C ALA A 52 8.50 -14.03 6.49
N ALA A 53 9.43 -14.97 6.28
CA ALA A 53 10.71 -15.04 6.98
C ALA A 53 11.57 -13.76 6.83
N LYS A 54 11.32 -12.92 5.82
CA LYS A 54 12.04 -11.63 5.65
C LYS A 54 11.57 -10.53 6.59
N TYR A 55 10.45 -10.72 7.27
CA TYR A 55 9.78 -9.71 8.10
C TYR A 55 9.63 -10.11 9.58
N GLY A 56 10.24 -11.22 9.99
CA GLY A 56 10.30 -11.68 11.38
C GLY A 56 9.17 -12.62 11.79
N ASN A 57 9.18 -13.02 13.07
CA ASN A 57 8.35 -14.12 13.60
C ASN A 57 6.84 -13.82 13.62
N ASP A 58 6.45 -12.55 13.65
CA ASP A 58 5.02 -12.15 13.65
C ASP A 58 4.39 -12.26 12.24
N PHE A 59 5.22 -12.40 11.21
CA PHE A 59 4.79 -12.55 9.84
C PHE A 59 4.68 -14.04 9.49
N THR A 60 3.46 -14.52 9.26
CA THR A 60 3.21 -15.92 8.89
C THR A 60 2.98 -16.06 7.39
N GLY A 61 3.27 -17.23 6.81
CA GLY A 61 2.92 -17.51 5.41
C GLY A 61 1.41 -17.39 5.15
N GLN A 62 0.58 -17.66 6.16
CA GLN A 62 -0.87 -17.46 6.07
C GLN A 62 -1.25 -15.98 5.88
N ALA A 63 -0.63 -15.06 6.64
CA ALA A 63 -0.84 -13.62 6.44
C ALA A 63 -0.41 -13.15 5.04
N VAL A 64 0.67 -13.72 4.50
CA VAL A 64 1.12 -13.46 3.12
C VAL A 64 0.10 -13.95 2.10
N LYS A 65 -0.43 -15.16 2.30
CA LYS A 65 -1.45 -15.77 1.43
C LYS A 65 -2.72 -14.92 1.41
N GLU A 66 -3.25 -14.55 2.57
CA GLU A 66 -4.44 -13.69 2.70
C GLU A 66 -4.22 -12.35 2.01
N ARG A 67 -3.06 -11.71 2.25
CA ARG A 67 -2.76 -10.43 1.60
C ARG A 67 -2.68 -10.55 0.09
N TRP A 68 -2.04 -11.61 -0.42
CA TRP A 68 -1.95 -11.85 -1.85
C TRP A 68 -3.32 -12.11 -2.49
N THR A 69 -4.20 -12.87 -1.82
CA THR A 69 -5.59 -13.07 -2.25
C THR A 69 -6.30 -11.73 -2.38
N ASN A 70 -6.20 -10.85 -1.38
CA ASN A 70 -6.81 -9.52 -1.42
C ASN A 70 -6.29 -8.69 -2.59
N ILE A 71 -4.97 -8.64 -2.80
CA ILE A 71 -4.35 -7.93 -3.94
C ILE A 71 -4.89 -8.44 -5.28
N ARG A 72 -4.97 -9.77 -5.47
CA ARG A 72 -5.53 -10.36 -6.69
C ARG A 72 -7.00 -9.98 -6.90
N SER A 73 -7.80 -10.01 -5.83
CA SER A 73 -9.22 -9.64 -5.88
C SER A 73 -9.39 -8.17 -6.26
N THR A 74 -8.65 -7.25 -5.65
CA THR A 74 -8.65 -5.83 -6.01
C THR A 74 -8.27 -5.61 -7.47
N PHE A 75 -7.24 -6.32 -7.95
CA PHE A 75 -6.83 -6.26 -9.36
C PHE A 75 -7.93 -6.76 -10.30
N ALA A 76 -8.59 -7.88 -9.99
CA ALA A 76 -9.70 -8.41 -10.76
C ALA A 76 -10.90 -7.45 -10.79
N ASN A 77 -11.16 -6.73 -9.69
CA ASN A 77 -12.21 -5.71 -9.63
C ASN A 77 -11.93 -4.55 -10.58
N HIS A 78 -10.70 -4.01 -10.58
CA HIS A 78 -10.32 -2.99 -11.54
C HIS A 78 -10.41 -3.47 -12.99
N LEU A 79 -10.01 -4.73 -13.28
CA LEU A 79 -10.21 -5.30 -14.61
C LEU A 79 -11.68 -5.39 -15.02
N ARG A 80 -12.59 -5.72 -14.09
CA ARG A 80 -14.03 -5.72 -14.36
C ARG A 80 -14.54 -4.30 -14.64
N LYS A 81 -14.16 -3.33 -13.81
CA LYS A 81 -14.53 -1.91 -13.99
C LYS A 81 -14.09 -1.36 -15.35
N ILE A 82 -12.84 -1.62 -15.76
CA ILE A 82 -12.34 -1.21 -17.09
C ILE A 82 -13.23 -1.78 -18.20
N LYS A 83 -13.55 -3.09 -18.15
CA LYS A 83 -14.40 -3.72 -19.17
C LYS A 83 -15.81 -3.12 -19.21
N THR A 84 -16.40 -2.83 -18.04
CA THR A 84 -17.72 -2.21 -17.96
C THR A 84 -17.69 -0.79 -18.53
N SER A 85 -16.68 0.00 -18.21
CA SER A 85 -16.53 1.36 -18.73
C SER A 85 -16.26 1.37 -20.24
N GLU A 86 -15.48 0.42 -20.77
CA GLU A 86 -15.29 0.23 -22.22
C GLU A 86 -16.63 -0.04 -22.94
N VAL A 87 -17.54 -0.80 -22.34
CA VAL A 87 -18.88 -1.07 -22.89
C VAL A 87 -19.78 0.17 -22.82
N ASN A 88 -19.67 0.94 -21.73
CA ASN A 88 -20.49 2.14 -21.51
C ASN A 88 -19.95 3.39 -22.23
N GLY A 89 -18.78 3.31 -22.86
CA GLY A 89 -18.12 4.45 -23.51
C GLY A 89 -17.50 5.46 -22.53
N GLU A 90 -17.24 5.04 -21.29
CA GLU A 90 -16.64 5.88 -20.25
C GLU A 90 -15.14 5.60 -20.11
N GLU A 91 -14.36 6.65 -19.84
CA GLU A 91 -12.93 6.49 -19.55
C GLU A 91 -12.73 6.18 -18.05
N TYR A 92 -12.30 4.95 -17.74
CA TYR A 92 -11.95 4.57 -16.37
C TYR A 92 -10.43 4.45 -16.19
N GLN A 93 -9.87 5.37 -15.41
CA GLN A 93 -8.46 5.35 -15.04
C GLN A 93 -8.26 4.73 -13.65
N VAL A 94 -7.31 3.79 -13.55
CA VAL A 94 -7.00 3.11 -12.29
C VAL A 94 -5.89 3.84 -11.55
N SER A 95 -6.20 4.45 -10.41
CA SER A 95 -5.24 5.16 -9.52
C SER A 95 -4.56 4.25 -8.48
N TRP A 96 -4.82 2.93 -8.52
CA TRP A 96 -4.32 2.00 -7.52
C TRP A 96 -2.81 1.76 -7.62
N HIS A 97 -2.08 1.95 -6.52
CA HIS A 97 -0.62 1.91 -6.50
C HIS A 97 0.04 0.58 -6.92
N LEU A 98 -0.67 -0.54 -6.89
CA LEU A 98 -0.16 -1.84 -7.37
C LEU A 98 -0.60 -2.16 -8.80
N TRP A 99 -1.37 -1.29 -9.45
CA TRP A 99 -1.92 -1.53 -10.78
C TRP A 99 -0.85 -1.95 -11.78
N ASN A 100 0.19 -1.13 -11.92
CA ASN A 100 1.31 -1.40 -12.83
C ASN A 100 2.07 -2.67 -12.45
N ALA A 101 2.27 -2.91 -11.16
CA ALA A 101 2.98 -4.09 -10.67
C ALA A 101 2.20 -5.40 -10.90
N CYS A 102 0.86 -5.35 -10.99
CA CYS A 102 0.02 -6.54 -11.19
C CYS A 102 -0.22 -6.87 -12.67
N GLN A 103 0.27 -6.05 -13.62
CA GLN A 103 0.01 -6.25 -15.06
C GLN A 103 0.47 -7.61 -15.60
N PHE A 104 1.45 -8.27 -14.97
CA PHE A 104 1.89 -9.61 -15.36
C PHE A 104 0.77 -10.66 -15.31
N LEU A 105 -0.25 -10.46 -14.45
CA LEU A 105 -1.40 -11.36 -14.33
C LEU A 105 -2.25 -11.37 -15.61
N ARG A 106 -2.30 -10.27 -16.38
CA ARG A 106 -3.06 -10.21 -17.65
C ARG A 106 -2.45 -11.08 -18.75
N LYS A 107 -1.14 -11.32 -18.69
CA LYS A 107 -0.41 -12.07 -19.73
C LYS A 107 -0.91 -13.51 -19.87
N VAL A 108 -1.52 -14.07 -18.82
CA VAL A 108 -2.07 -15.43 -18.83
C VAL A 108 -3.52 -15.46 -19.34
N SER A 109 -4.34 -14.44 -19.02
CA SER A 109 -5.76 -14.39 -19.42
C SER A 109 -5.99 -14.18 -20.91
N ARG A 110 -5.00 -13.67 -21.67
CA ARG A 110 -5.18 -13.34 -23.11
C ARG A 110 -5.22 -14.56 -24.05
N ARG A 111 -4.96 -15.78 -23.58
CA ARG A 111 -4.91 -16.99 -24.44
C ARG A 111 -6.15 -17.90 -24.38
N GLN A 112 -7.26 -17.45 -23.80
CA GLN A 112 -8.51 -18.24 -23.76
C GLN A 112 -9.55 -17.85 -24.83
N LYS A 113 -9.22 -16.98 -25.79
CA LYS A 113 -10.04 -16.80 -27.01
C LYS A 113 -9.51 -17.70 -28.13
N THR A 114 -9.85 -18.98 -28.06
CA THR A 114 -10.00 -19.84 -29.26
C THR A 114 -11.32 -20.56 -29.10
N ASN A 115 -12.20 -20.35 -30.07
CA ASN A 115 -13.56 -20.87 -30.13
C ASN A 115 -13.60 -22.40 -29.99
N SER A 116 -14.38 -22.91 -29.03
CA SER A 116 -15.10 -24.19 -29.15
C SER A 116 -16.00 -24.39 -27.93
N GLY A 117 -17.31 -24.52 -28.21
CA GLY A 117 -18.23 -25.49 -27.60
C GLY A 117 -18.45 -25.47 -26.09
N GLU A 118 -19.72 -25.29 -25.73
CA GLU A 118 -20.38 -25.73 -24.50
C GLU A 118 -19.69 -26.91 -23.80
N ASP A 119 -19.43 -26.77 -22.50
CA ASP A 119 -19.70 -27.81 -21.50
C ASP A 119 -19.72 -27.19 -20.10
N ASN A 120 -20.75 -27.57 -19.34
CA ASN A 120 -21.02 -27.15 -17.97
C ASN A 120 -20.07 -27.89 -17.01
N GLU A 121 -19.29 -27.19 -16.18
CA GLU A 121 -18.85 -27.80 -14.91
C GLU A 121 -18.54 -26.79 -13.79
N ALA A 122 -19.37 -26.90 -12.75
CA ALA A 122 -19.22 -26.52 -11.34
C ALA A 122 -18.30 -25.35 -10.97
N THR A 123 -18.89 -24.16 -10.83
CA THR A 123 -18.34 -23.08 -9.99
C THR A 123 -18.73 -23.34 -8.53
N HIS A 124 -17.74 -23.64 -7.68
CA HIS A 124 -17.92 -23.70 -6.23
C HIS A 124 -18.18 -22.28 -5.69
N PRO A 125 -19.30 -22.03 -4.98
CA PRO A 125 -19.59 -20.73 -4.42
C PRO A 125 -18.89 -20.59 -3.07
N ASP A 126 -17.71 -19.97 -3.06
CA ASP A 126 -17.09 -19.51 -1.82
C ASP A 126 -17.54 -18.08 -1.52
N ASP A 127 -18.39 -18.01 -0.49
CA ASP A 127 -18.92 -16.86 0.24
C ASP A 127 -17.93 -15.68 0.34
N TYR A 128 -18.19 -14.64 -0.45
CA TYR A 128 -17.42 -13.41 -0.51
C TYR A 128 -18.03 -12.38 0.44
N LYS A 129 -17.37 -12.16 1.57
CA LYS A 129 -17.55 -10.93 2.35
C LYS A 129 -17.11 -9.74 1.50
N GLU A 130 -18.08 -8.93 1.10
CA GLU A 130 -17.93 -7.64 0.45
C GLU A 130 -16.91 -6.79 1.23
N CYS A 131 -15.78 -6.46 0.60
CA CYS A 131 -14.91 -5.41 1.14
C CYS A 131 -15.62 -4.08 0.91
N PRO A 132 -15.79 -3.24 1.95
CA PRO A 132 -16.35 -1.92 1.79
C PRO A 132 -15.58 -1.17 0.70
N SER A 133 -16.32 -0.76 -0.32
CA SER A 133 -15.91 0.32 -1.21
C SER A 133 -15.48 1.50 -0.35
N GLU A 134 -14.31 2.06 -0.67
CA GLU A 134 -13.91 3.38 -0.21
C GLU A 134 -14.99 4.34 -0.69
N GLU A 135 -15.95 4.63 0.20
CA GLU A 135 -16.89 5.72 0.02
C GLU A 135 -16.08 7.01 0.02
N GLU A 136 -16.25 7.78 -1.05
CA GLU A 136 -15.71 9.11 -1.18
C GLU A 136 -16.05 9.92 0.07
N ALA A 137 -15.02 10.29 0.83
CA ALA A 137 -15.17 11.18 1.96
C ALA A 137 -15.72 12.51 1.42
N THR A 138 -16.99 12.73 1.71
CA THR A 138 -17.71 13.97 1.45
C THR A 138 -16.97 15.13 2.11
N ASN A 139 -16.87 16.20 1.32
CA ASN A 139 -16.21 17.47 1.61
C ASN A 139 -16.43 17.96 3.05
N SER A 140 -15.45 17.70 3.92
CA SER A 140 -15.19 18.55 5.08
C SER A 140 -13.95 19.36 4.75
N THR A 141 -14.16 20.58 4.24
CA THR A 141 -13.12 21.59 4.01
C THR A 141 -12.53 22.03 5.35
N ASN A 142 -11.70 21.17 5.94
CA ASN A 142 -10.79 21.58 6.99
C ASN A 142 -9.68 22.40 6.31
N SER A 143 -9.76 23.73 6.38
CA SER A 143 -8.82 24.68 5.75
C SER A 143 -7.35 24.38 6.08
N LYS A 144 -7.08 23.73 7.21
CA LYS A 144 -5.75 23.23 7.61
C LYS A 144 -5.25 22.07 6.75
N CYS A 145 -6.13 21.17 6.29
CA CYS A 145 -5.72 20.07 5.42
C CYS A 145 -5.34 20.57 4.02
N LYS A 146 -5.99 21.64 3.55
CA LYS A 146 -5.69 22.26 2.26
C LYS A 146 -4.27 22.84 2.24
N SER A 147 -3.89 23.61 3.26
CA SER A 147 -2.54 24.18 3.35
C SER A 147 -1.46 23.11 3.50
N ILE A 148 -1.73 22.03 4.25
CA ILE A 148 -0.82 20.88 4.35
C ILE A 148 -0.65 20.20 2.97
N ALA A 149 -1.73 19.96 2.24
CA ALA A 149 -1.68 19.35 0.92
C ALA A 149 -0.92 20.22 -0.09
N GLU A 150 -1.13 21.54 -0.07
CA GLU A 150 -0.43 22.50 -0.93
C GLU A 150 1.08 22.56 -0.62
N ASN A 151 1.45 22.56 0.66
CA ASN A 151 2.86 22.50 1.08
C ASN A 151 3.52 21.19 0.62
N ILE A 152 2.83 20.06 0.80
CA ILE A 152 3.31 18.75 0.36
C ILE A 152 3.50 18.74 -1.17
N PHE A 153 2.52 19.24 -1.92
CA PHE A 153 2.58 19.34 -3.38
C PHE A 153 3.76 20.19 -3.84
N THR A 154 3.98 21.35 -3.20
CA THR A 154 5.10 22.25 -3.50
C THR A 154 6.44 21.57 -3.29
N ILE A 155 6.60 20.83 -2.19
CA ILE A 155 7.82 20.07 -1.89
C ILE A 155 8.07 18.99 -2.95
N PHE A 156 7.06 18.18 -3.30
CA PHE A 156 7.21 17.11 -4.29
C PHE A 156 7.48 17.64 -5.70
N ASN A 157 6.83 18.74 -6.09
CA ASN A 157 7.07 19.38 -7.38
C ASN A 157 8.48 19.97 -7.48
N GLY A 158 8.98 20.54 -6.38
CA GLY A 158 10.36 21.02 -6.28
C GLY A 158 11.41 19.90 -6.37
N ILE A 159 11.12 18.71 -5.86
CA ILE A 159 11.98 17.52 -5.96
C ILE A 159 12.04 17.00 -7.41
N ASN A 160 10.89 16.91 -8.08
CA ASN A 160 10.81 16.37 -9.45
C ASN A 160 11.42 17.31 -10.50
N ASN A 161 11.38 18.63 -10.26
CA ASN A 161 11.93 19.64 -11.17
C ASN A 161 13.35 20.11 -10.79
N GLY A 162 14.04 19.39 -9.90
CA GLY A 162 15.44 19.67 -9.50
C GLY A 162 15.66 20.98 -8.73
N GLY A 163 14.59 21.69 -8.33
CA GLY A 163 14.66 23.02 -7.72
C GLY A 163 14.74 23.03 -6.19
N VAL A 164 14.42 21.93 -5.52
CA VAL A 164 14.43 21.85 -4.05
C VAL A 164 15.51 20.88 -3.58
N GLU A 165 16.72 21.43 -3.38
CA GLU A 165 17.84 20.74 -2.75
C GLU A 165 17.62 20.64 -1.23
N LEU A 166 16.55 19.97 -0.81
CA LEU A 166 16.33 19.61 0.60
C LEU A 166 17.55 18.88 1.15
N ASP A 167 18.31 18.23 0.27
CA ASP A 167 19.32 17.29 0.67
C ASP A 167 20.53 17.89 1.39
N ASN A 168 20.88 19.13 1.09
CA ASN A 168 22.04 19.81 1.68
C ASN A 168 21.71 20.65 2.91
N THR A 169 20.41 20.88 3.18
CA THR A 169 19.98 21.62 4.35
C THR A 169 20.20 20.81 5.64
N LYS A 170 20.45 21.51 6.75
CA LYS A 170 20.58 20.89 8.08
C LYS A 170 19.35 20.03 8.44
N TYR A 171 18.16 20.50 8.08
CA TYR A 171 16.90 19.81 8.36
C TYR A 171 16.66 18.62 7.42
N GLY A 172 17.03 18.71 6.14
CA GLY A 172 16.92 17.57 5.22
C GLY A 172 17.89 16.44 5.54
N LYS A 173 19.11 16.75 6.02
CA LYS A 173 20.04 15.73 6.56
C LYS A 173 19.41 14.97 7.73
N VAL A 174 18.76 15.68 8.65
CA VAL A 174 18.01 15.07 9.77
C VAL A 174 16.83 14.25 9.24
N GLY A 175 16.04 14.80 8.31
CA GLY A 175 14.92 14.10 7.67
C GLY A 175 15.35 12.76 7.06
N ARG A 176 16.45 12.73 6.27
CA ARG A 176 16.99 11.49 5.71
C ARG A 176 17.40 10.50 6.79
N LEU A 177 18.07 10.95 7.85
CA LEU A 177 18.48 10.07 8.94
C LEU A 177 17.27 9.46 9.65
N VAL A 178 16.24 10.27 9.93
CA VAL A 178 14.97 9.83 10.52
C VAL A 178 14.28 8.82 9.60
N THR A 179 14.12 9.13 8.31
CA THR A 179 13.53 8.21 7.33
C THR A 179 14.31 6.91 7.22
N LYS A 180 15.64 6.96 7.21
CA LYS A 180 16.50 5.76 7.19
C LYS A 180 16.26 4.91 8.43
N LYS A 181 16.17 5.52 9.62
CA LYS A 181 15.92 4.81 10.87
C LYS A 181 14.52 4.21 10.94
N LEU A 182 13.48 4.95 10.55
CA LEU A 182 12.12 4.44 10.46
C LEU A 182 12.02 3.24 9.51
N ASN A 183 12.75 3.27 8.39
CA ASN A 183 12.79 2.19 7.42
C ASN A 183 13.46 0.91 7.92
N GLN A 184 14.28 0.99 8.97
CA GLN A 184 14.96 -0.15 9.60
C GLN A 184 14.11 -0.77 10.73
N MET A 185 13.07 -0.09 11.19
CA MET A 185 12.19 -0.56 12.26
C MET A 185 11.07 -1.46 11.70
N SER A 186 10.47 -2.29 12.57
CA SER A 186 9.20 -2.96 12.23
C SER A 186 8.11 -1.93 12.01
N SER A 187 7.07 -2.28 11.27
CA SER A 187 5.95 -1.36 10.97
C SER A 187 5.31 -0.80 12.25
N PHE A 188 5.09 -1.64 13.26
CA PHE A 188 4.55 -1.22 14.55
C PHE A 188 5.46 -0.21 15.26
N GLN A 189 6.76 -0.49 15.34
CA GLN A 189 7.72 0.41 15.98
C GLN A 189 7.88 1.72 15.19
N ALA A 190 7.94 1.63 13.87
CA ALA A 190 8.00 2.80 12.99
C ALA A 190 6.76 3.69 13.18
N ALA A 191 5.55 3.12 13.32
CA ALA A 191 4.33 3.87 13.58
C ALA A 191 4.37 4.59 14.94
N LYS A 192 4.76 3.89 16.00
CA LYS A 192 4.91 4.47 17.36
C LYS A 192 5.93 5.61 17.39
N VAL A 193 7.09 5.42 16.74
CA VAL A 193 8.13 6.45 16.65
C VAL A 193 7.66 7.63 15.81
N SER A 194 6.97 7.39 14.69
CA SER A 194 6.41 8.46 13.84
C SER A 194 5.38 9.31 14.59
N GLN A 195 4.54 8.68 15.41
CA GLN A 195 3.60 9.39 16.26
C GLN A 195 4.31 10.31 17.26
N LYS A 196 5.35 9.82 17.93
CA LYS A 196 6.16 10.66 18.83
C LYS A 196 6.85 11.83 18.12
N ILE A 197 7.34 11.60 16.91
CA ILE A 197 7.92 12.68 16.08
C ILE A 197 6.85 13.74 15.81
N LEU A 198 5.65 13.32 15.43
CA LEU A 198 4.53 14.23 15.18
C LEU A 198 4.15 15.02 16.43
N GLU A 199 4.06 14.38 17.60
CA GLU A 199 3.78 15.03 18.87
C GLU A 199 4.82 16.11 19.19
N ILE A 200 6.11 15.83 18.97
CA ILE A 200 7.17 16.83 19.16
C ILE A 200 7.00 17.99 18.17
N LEU A 201 6.77 17.70 16.89
CA LEU A 201 6.59 18.74 15.88
C LEU A 201 5.39 19.65 16.20
N LEU A 202 4.28 19.07 16.65
CA LEU A 202 3.10 19.81 17.07
C LEU A 202 3.35 20.63 18.35
N LEU A 203 4.12 20.10 19.31
CA LEU A 203 4.49 20.83 20.52
C LEU A 203 5.30 22.10 20.19
N TYR A 204 6.20 22.01 19.22
CA TYR A 204 7.08 23.10 18.81
C TYR A 204 6.52 23.97 17.66
N ASP A 205 5.27 23.75 17.27
CA ASP A 205 4.58 24.61 16.32
C ASP A 205 4.49 26.05 16.86
N LYS A 206 4.67 27.06 16.00
CA LYS A 206 4.72 28.47 16.42
C LYS A 206 3.41 28.95 17.02
N ASP A 207 2.29 28.38 16.54
CA ASP A 207 0.95 28.74 16.99
C ASP A 207 0.53 27.92 18.23
N ASN A 208 1.39 27.00 18.71
CA ASN A 208 1.11 26.24 19.91
C ASN A 208 1.41 27.08 21.16
N PRO A 209 0.41 27.37 22.01
CA PRO A 209 0.62 28.16 23.23
C PRO A 209 1.54 27.47 24.25
N LEU A 210 1.69 26.15 24.16
CA LEU A 210 2.59 25.35 25.00
C LEU A 210 3.99 25.19 24.42
N ASN A 211 4.31 25.87 23.31
CA ASN A 211 5.61 25.79 22.69
C ASN A 211 6.70 26.25 23.68
N PRO A 212 7.65 25.38 24.05
CA PRO A 212 8.69 25.70 25.02
C PRO A 212 9.54 26.92 24.62
N ASN A 213 9.60 27.27 23.34
CA ASN A 213 10.32 28.44 22.85
C ASN A 213 9.59 29.77 23.11
N ASN A 214 8.27 29.74 23.34
CA ASN A 214 7.47 30.95 23.58
C ASN A 214 7.71 31.53 25.00
N TYR A 215 8.19 30.71 25.94
CA TYR A 215 8.47 31.12 27.32
C TYR A 215 9.86 31.77 27.52
N LYS A 216 10.64 31.96 26.44
CA LYS A 216 12.01 32.52 26.51
C LYS A 216 12.10 34.06 26.42
N ALA A 217 10.99 34.79 26.53
CA ALA A 217 10.96 36.25 26.36
C ALA A 217 10.82 37.09 27.65
N GLU A 218 10.92 36.48 28.84
CA GLU A 218 10.88 37.23 30.12
C GLU A 218 12.12 36.92 30.96
N CYS A 219 13.28 37.45 30.56
CA CYS A 219 14.38 37.76 31.48
C CYS A 219 15.38 38.71 30.82
N MET A 220 15.49 39.90 31.43
CA MET A 220 16.41 41.04 31.21
C MET A 220 16.02 42.04 30.13
#